data_AF-A0A836UDB7-F1
#
_entry.id   AF-A0A836UDB7-F1
#
_cell.length_a   1.000
_cell.length_b   1.000
_cell.length_c   1.000
_cell.angle_alpha   90.00
_cell.angle_beta   90.00
_cell.angle_gamma   90.00
#
_symmetry.space_group_name_H-M   'P 1'
#
loop_
_entity.id
_entity.type
_entity.pdbx_description
1 polymer ?
#
loop_
_entity_poly.entity_id
_entity_poly.type
_entity_poly.pdbx_seq_one_letter_code
_entity_poly.pdbx_strand_id
1 'polypeptide(L)'
;MGGDQGGEVWIDDVSVLTADGIELVANGDFQSGEASWEGGAATAANIASYANGTEGYAEYIDIDSFVDWYLISEITKNVDSMFFSSMFLNVMPGEKIKMGPLWDFDLSFGNVDYADSRYAEGWWVKYHPWYERLFQDPDFVAKVKVRFAYFKDNQDFILDKIDAYAEQLQWAQQENNDKWQTLGMYVWPNPVVFNTYQEEVDHMKSWYIDRMDWLEAAFDDL
;
A
#
# COMPACT_ATOMS: atom_id res chain seq x y z
N MET A 1 29.39 14.83 11.67
CA MET A 1 29.14 16.15 12.29
C MET A 1 28.04 15.96 13.31
N GLY A 2 28.34 16.12 14.58
CA GLY A 2 27.39 15.95 15.68
C GLY A 2 28.08 16.45 16.94
N GLY A 3 28.19 17.78 17.06
CA GLY A 3 28.74 18.42 18.24
C GLY A 3 27.76 18.31 19.40
N ASP A 4 28.30 18.16 20.60
CA ASP A 4 27.59 18.37 21.85
C ASP A 4 26.91 19.74 21.80
N GLN A 5 25.59 19.77 21.60
CA GLN A 5 24.81 20.99 21.73
C GLN A 5 24.54 21.20 23.23
N GLY A 6 25.57 21.65 23.94
CA GLY A 6 25.39 22.31 25.23
C GLY A 6 24.58 23.59 25.01
N GLY A 7 23.35 23.60 25.51
CA GLY A 7 22.47 24.75 25.52
C GLY A 7 21.73 24.83 26.86
N GLU A 8 21.33 26.04 27.23
CA GLU A 8 20.47 26.27 28.40
C GLU A 8 19.01 26.28 27.92
N VAL A 9 18.14 25.55 28.64
CA VAL A 9 16.70 25.58 28.41
C VAL A 9 16.04 26.22 29.62
N TRP A 10 15.30 27.29 29.35
CA TRP A 10 14.47 28.00 30.32
C TRP A 10 13.02 27.69 30.00
N ILE A 11 12.24 27.31 31.01
CA ILE A 11 10.81 27.04 30.90
C ILE A 11 10.11 27.85 31.98
N ASP A 12 8.95 28.38 31.65
CA ASP A 12 8.08 29.17 32.52
C ASP A 12 6.62 28.78 32.24
N ASP A 13 5.71 29.09 33.17
CA ASP A 13 4.27 28.84 33.06
C ASP A 13 3.87 27.39 32.70
N VAL A 14 4.47 26.39 33.36
CA VAL A 14 4.17 24.97 33.09
C VAL A 14 2.79 24.58 33.63
N SER A 15 1.89 24.16 32.74
CA SER A 15 0.52 23.74 33.09
C SER A 15 0.19 22.36 32.51
N VAL A 16 -0.51 21.53 33.28
CA VAL A 16 -1.09 20.26 32.83
C VAL A 16 -2.50 20.14 33.40
N LEU A 17 -3.50 20.12 32.52
CA LEU A 17 -4.90 20.06 32.90
C LEU A 17 -5.49 18.66 32.68
N THR A 18 -6.39 18.24 33.56
CA THR A 18 -7.31 17.11 33.28
C THR A 18 -8.34 17.51 32.22
N ALA A 19 -9.09 16.53 31.69
CA ALA A 19 -10.19 16.78 30.76
C ALA A 19 -11.28 17.72 31.31
N ASP A 20 -11.42 17.77 32.64
CA ASP A 20 -12.36 18.65 33.36
C ASP A 20 -11.73 20.01 33.74
N GLY A 21 -10.51 20.30 33.29
CA GLY A 21 -9.82 21.58 33.52
C GLY A 21 -9.14 21.73 34.88
N ILE A 22 -8.91 20.63 35.60
CA ILE A 22 -8.17 20.64 36.88
C ILE A 22 -6.67 20.70 36.62
N GLU A 23 -5.98 21.69 37.18
CA GLU A 23 -4.53 21.84 37.14
C GLU A 23 -3.83 20.77 38.00
N LEU A 24 -2.85 20.10 37.41
CA LEU A 24 -2.05 19.04 38.02
C LEU A 24 -0.66 19.53 38.45
N VAL A 25 -0.22 20.69 37.97
CA VAL A 25 1.07 21.29 38.32
C VAL A 25 0.89 22.29 39.46
N ALA A 26 1.53 22.02 40.60
CA ALA A 26 1.38 22.85 41.81
C ALA A 26 2.30 24.10 41.85
N ASN A 27 3.26 24.24 40.92
CA ASN A 27 4.24 25.33 40.90
C ASN A 27 4.84 25.52 39.48
N GLY A 28 3.99 25.88 38.53
CA GLY A 28 4.36 26.03 37.13
C GLY A 28 4.98 27.38 36.75
N ASP A 29 4.72 28.41 37.57
CA ASP A 29 5.15 29.81 37.36
C ASP A 29 6.52 30.13 38.00
N PHE A 30 7.04 29.19 38.79
CA PHE A 30 8.30 29.28 39.53
C PHE A 30 8.43 30.54 40.44
N GLN A 31 7.33 31.22 40.78
CA GLN A 31 7.36 32.46 41.57
C GLN A 31 7.44 32.21 43.08
N SER A 32 7.10 31.00 43.53
CA SER A 32 7.08 30.63 44.95
C SER A 32 8.47 30.46 45.58
N GLY A 33 9.52 30.34 44.76
CA GLY A 33 10.89 30.12 45.22
C GLY A 33 11.18 28.71 45.76
N GLU A 34 10.19 27.81 45.79
CA GLU A 34 10.40 26.40 46.12
C GLU A 34 10.74 25.59 44.88
N ALA A 35 11.91 24.94 44.87
CA ALA A 35 12.29 23.98 43.84
C ALA A 35 11.60 22.64 44.12
N SER A 36 10.34 22.49 43.73
CA SER A 36 9.54 21.27 43.94
C SER A 36 9.74 20.21 42.86
N TRP A 37 10.62 20.45 41.88
CA TRP A 37 10.88 19.55 40.76
C TRP A 37 12.25 18.90 40.94
N GLU A 38 12.26 17.62 41.29
CA GLU A 38 13.49 16.83 41.29
C GLU A 38 13.82 16.36 39.86
N GLY A 39 15.09 16.49 39.46
CA GLY A 39 15.57 15.99 38.17
C GLY A 39 15.50 14.46 38.09
N GLY A 40 15.27 13.93 36.89
CA GLY A 40 15.21 12.48 36.63
C GLY A 40 13.80 11.89 36.54
N ALA A 41 12.75 12.69 36.77
CA ALA A 41 11.37 12.26 36.55
C ALA A 41 11.02 12.05 35.06
N ALA A 42 11.70 12.74 34.15
CA ALA A 42 11.52 12.58 32.71
C ALA A 42 12.73 11.83 32.12
N THR A 43 12.59 10.51 31.95
CA THR A 43 13.53 9.64 31.22
C THR A 43 12.87 9.15 29.95
N ALA A 44 13.63 8.64 28.98
CA ALA A 44 13.03 8.04 27.78
C ALA A 44 12.03 6.90 28.09
N ALA A 45 12.15 6.25 29.25
CA ALA A 45 11.24 5.18 29.67
C ALA A 45 9.88 5.66 30.19
N ASN A 46 9.73 6.94 30.52
CA ASN A 46 8.51 7.53 31.10
C ASN A 46 8.07 8.85 30.43
N ILE A 47 8.81 9.29 29.41
CA ILE A 47 8.30 10.22 28.39
C ILE A 47 7.62 9.36 27.31
N ALA A 48 6.29 9.27 27.39
CA ALA A 48 5.49 8.83 26.27
C ALA A 48 5.23 10.03 25.35
N SER A 49 5.88 10.08 24.20
CA SER A 49 5.49 11.00 23.13
C SER A 49 4.21 10.47 22.49
N TYR A 50 3.08 11.10 22.79
CA TYR A 50 1.88 10.95 21.97
C TYR A 50 2.00 11.93 20.81
N ALA A 51 1.96 11.44 19.58
CA ALA A 51 1.82 12.33 18.43
C ALA A 51 0.56 13.18 18.67
N ASN A 52 0.74 14.50 18.74
CA ASN A 52 -0.35 15.42 19.04
C ASN A 52 -1.38 15.36 17.89
N GLY A 53 -2.59 14.87 18.18
CA GLY A 53 -3.69 14.68 17.24
C GLY A 53 -4.12 13.22 17.12
N THR A 54 -5.09 12.81 17.93
CA THR A 54 -5.86 11.57 17.82
C THR A 54 -6.69 11.44 16.55
N GLU A 55 -6.47 12.28 15.53
CA GLU A 55 -7.07 12.13 14.21
C GLU A 55 -6.05 11.48 13.27
N GLY A 56 -5.89 10.17 13.39
CA GLY A 56 -5.13 9.37 12.43
C GLY A 56 -5.88 9.30 11.10
N TYR A 57 -5.16 9.08 9.98
CA TYR A 57 -5.78 8.86 8.67
C TYR A 57 -6.87 7.77 8.71
N ALA A 58 -6.76 6.82 9.63
CA ALA A 58 -7.74 5.78 9.92
C ALA A 58 -9.13 6.29 10.34
N GLU A 59 -9.29 7.54 10.78
CA GLU A 59 -10.62 8.13 11.00
C GLU A 59 -11.32 8.49 9.69
N TYR A 60 -10.53 8.84 8.67
CA TYR A 60 -11.02 9.35 7.39
C TYR A 60 -11.14 8.27 6.33
N ILE A 61 -10.29 7.25 6.37
CA ILE A 61 -10.27 6.17 5.37
C ILE A 61 -10.70 4.83 5.96
N ASP A 62 -11.37 4.04 5.12
CA ASP A 62 -11.60 2.63 5.36
C ASP A 62 -10.31 1.87 5.05
N ILE A 63 -9.56 1.55 6.10
CA ILE A 63 -8.24 0.91 6.00
C ILE A 63 -8.30 -0.38 5.18
N ASP A 64 -9.32 -1.21 5.39
CA ASP A 64 -9.38 -2.52 4.76
C ASP A 64 -9.62 -2.37 3.25
N SER A 65 -10.41 -1.38 2.81
CA SER A 65 -10.56 -1.05 1.38
C SER A 65 -9.25 -0.58 0.73
N PHE A 66 -8.41 0.16 1.47
CA PHE A 66 -7.11 0.61 0.98
C PHE A 66 -6.12 -0.55 0.90
N VAL A 67 -6.14 -1.46 1.87
CA VAL A 67 -5.32 -2.68 1.84
C VAL A 67 -5.73 -3.58 0.66
N ASP A 68 -7.03 -3.80 0.44
CA ASP A 68 -7.51 -4.64 -0.67
C ASP A 68 -7.19 -4.02 -2.03
N TRP A 69 -7.44 -2.72 -2.21
CA TRP A 69 -7.11 -2.04 -3.45
C TRP A 69 -5.61 -2.08 -3.73
N TYR A 70 -4.78 -1.80 -2.71
CA TYR A 70 -3.34 -1.86 -2.83
C TYR A 70 -2.87 -3.23 -3.28
N LEU A 71 -3.30 -4.28 -2.58
CA LEU A 71 -2.85 -5.63 -2.85
C LEU A 71 -3.29 -6.09 -4.23
N ILE A 72 -4.53 -5.84 -4.64
CA ILE A 72 -4.98 -6.24 -5.96
C ILE A 72 -4.18 -5.51 -7.04
N SER A 73 -4.01 -4.19 -6.94
CA SER A 73 -3.25 -3.41 -7.92
C SER A 73 -1.75 -3.74 -7.93
N GLU A 74 -1.15 -4.05 -6.77
CA GLU A 74 0.26 -4.44 -6.65
C GLU A 74 0.50 -5.88 -7.12
N ILE A 75 -0.41 -6.81 -6.82
CA ILE A 75 -0.36 -8.20 -7.26
C ILE A 75 -0.41 -8.29 -8.78
N THR A 76 -1.33 -7.57 -9.44
CA THR A 76 -1.37 -7.55 -10.90
C THR A 76 -0.33 -6.60 -11.50
N LYS A 77 0.32 -5.78 -10.65
CA LYS A 77 1.26 -4.71 -11.01
C LYS A 77 0.70 -3.81 -12.11
N ASN A 78 -0.56 -3.39 -11.95
CA ASN A 78 -1.26 -2.57 -12.92
C ASN A 78 -0.51 -1.24 -13.15
N VAL A 79 -0.11 -0.98 -14.41
CA VAL A 79 0.64 0.23 -14.79
C VAL A 79 -0.07 1.51 -14.35
N ASP A 80 -1.40 1.54 -14.47
CA ASP A 80 -2.20 2.72 -14.20
C ASP A 80 -2.34 3.03 -12.71
N SER A 81 -2.14 2.03 -11.85
CA SER A 81 -2.35 2.14 -10.40
C SER A 81 -1.23 2.88 -9.66
N MET A 82 -0.20 3.35 -10.36
CA MET A 82 0.88 4.12 -9.73
C MET A 82 0.66 5.64 -9.82
N PHE A 83 0.21 6.19 -10.96
CA PHE A 83 0.06 7.64 -11.14
C PHE A 83 -1.04 8.07 -12.14
N PHE A 84 -1.82 7.15 -12.69
CA PHE A 84 -2.77 7.45 -13.76
C PHE A 84 -4.21 7.61 -13.27
N SER A 85 -5.14 7.82 -14.20
CA SER A 85 -6.55 8.18 -13.92
C SER A 85 -7.43 7.03 -13.44
N SER A 86 -6.94 5.80 -13.45
CA SER A 86 -7.72 4.58 -13.16
C SER A 86 -7.81 4.27 -11.66
N MET A 87 -7.63 5.28 -10.81
CA MET A 87 -7.68 5.21 -9.36
C MET A 87 -8.91 5.96 -8.86
N PHE A 88 -9.87 5.24 -8.29
CA PHE A 88 -11.12 5.82 -7.80
C PHE A 88 -11.18 5.80 -6.27
N LEU A 89 -11.82 6.84 -5.72
CA LEU A 89 -12.21 6.92 -4.32
C LEU A 89 -13.73 7.06 -4.29
N ASN A 90 -14.36 6.40 -3.33
CA ASN A 90 -15.80 6.54 -3.09
C ASN A 90 -16.07 6.88 -1.62
N VAL A 91 -17.12 7.67 -1.40
CA VAL A 91 -17.54 8.10 -0.07
C VAL A 91 -19.06 8.25 -0.05
N MET A 92 -19.68 7.72 1.01
CA MET A 92 -21.10 7.94 1.31
C MET A 92 -21.22 8.93 2.47
N PRO A 93 -22.26 9.77 2.54
CA PRO A 93 -22.41 10.72 3.64
C PRO A 93 -22.40 10.03 5.01
N GLY A 94 -21.45 10.41 5.87
CA GLY A 94 -21.26 9.83 7.20
C GLY A 94 -20.39 8.56 7.25
N GLU A 95 -19.89 8.07 6.11
CA GLU A 95 -18.94 6.96 6.04
C GLU A 95 -17.51 7.44 5.78
N LYS A 96 -16.54 6.54 6.00
CA LYS A 96 -15.14 6.75 5.63
C LYS A 96 -14.95 6.68 4.11
N ILE A 97 -13.90 7.32 3.62
CA ILE A 97 -13.47 7.23 2.23
C ILE A 97 -12.94 5.82 1.97
N LYS A 98 -13.40 5.21 0.88
CA LYS A 98 -12.97 3.88 0.42
C LYS A 98 -12.19 4.00 -0.88
N MET A 99 -11.17 3.17 -1.05
CA MET A 99 -10.46 3.03 -2.32
C MET A 99 -11.22 2.05 -3.22
N GLY A 100 -11.32 2.40 -4.50
CA GLY A 100 -12.05 1.65 -5.51
C GLY A 100 -13.30 2.39 -6.05
N PRO A 101 -13.97 1.82 -7.06
CA PRO A 101 -13.76 0.48 -7.61
C PRO A 101 -12.43 0.32 -8.38
N LEU A 102 -12.02 -0.94 -8.58
CA LEU A 102 -10.90 -1.29 -9.46
C LEU A 102 -11.26 -0.97 -10.92
N TRP A 103 -10.28 -0.53 -11.71
CA TRP A 103 -10.48 -0.11 -13.09
C TRP A 103 -9.21 -0.26 -13.94
N ASP A 104 -9.38 -0.51 -15.25
CA ASP A 104 -8.34 -0.64 -16.30
C ASP A 104 -7.14 -1.54 -15.94
N PHE A 105 -7.33 -2.86 -16.08
CA PHE A 105 -6.32 -3.90 -15.79
C PHE A 105 -5.81 -4.63 -17.04
N ASP A 106 -6.08 -4.10 -18.23
CA ASP A 106 -5.59 -4.65 -19.51
C ASP A 106 -4.06 -4.55 -19.65
N LEU A 107 -3.44 -3.54 -19.02
CA LEU A 107 -1.97 -3.36 -18.93
C LEU A 107 -1.43 -3.78 -17.56
N SER A 108 -1.80 -5.00 -17.17
CA SER A 108 -1.34 -5.70 -15.97
C SER A 108 -0.65 -7.02 -16.35
N PHE A 109 -0.20 -7.78 -15.35
CA PHE A 109 0.42 -9.10 -15.55
C PHE A 109 1.63 -9.08 -16.50
N GLY A 110 2.41 -8.00 -16.43
CA GLY A 110 3.58 -7.82 -17.27
C GLY A 110 3.28 -7.43 -18.72
N ASN A 111 2.03 -7.19 -19.09
CA ASN A 111 1.63 -6.89 -20.48
C ASN A 111 1.85 -5.41 -20.88
N VAL A 112 3.07 -4.90 -20.68
CA VAL A 112 3.44 -3.52 -21.04
C VAL A 112 4.93 -3.41 -21.35
N ASP A 113 5.32 -2.63 -22.36
CA ASP A 113 6.71 -2.49 -22.81
C ASP A 113 7.36 -1.13 -22.49
N TYR A 114 6.60 -0.19 -21.91
CA TYR A 114 7.05 1.16 -21.60
C TYR A 114 7.21 1.46 -20.10
N ALA A 115 6.98 0.48 -19.23
CA ALA A 115 7.04 0.64 -17.77
C ALA A 115 7.60 -0.60 -17.06
N ASP A 116 8.18 -0.40 -15.87
CA ASP A 116 8.75 -1.50 -15.06
C ASP A 116 7.68 -2.46 -14.50
N SER A 117 6.39 -2.10 -14.59
CA SER A 117 5.27 -3.03 -14.36
C SER A 117 5.30 -4.26 -15.28
N ARG A 118 6.12 -4.24 -16.34
CA ARG A 118 6.50 -5.41 -17.14
C ARG A 118 7.07 -6.56 -16.30
N TYR A 119 7.94 -6.25 -15.35
CA TYR A 119 8.70 -7.26 -14.60
C TYR A 119 7.89 -7.77 -13.41
N ALA A 120 7.99 -9.05 -13.08
CA ALA A 120 7.32 -9.61 -11.90
C ALA A 120 7.92 -9.06 -10.60
N GLU A 121 9.19 -8.68 -10.61
CA GLU A 121 9.91 -8.18 -9.44
C GLU A 121 9.78 -6.66 -9.28
N GLY A 122 10.00 -6.19 -8.05
CA GLY A 122 10.02 -4.78 -7.71
C GLY A 122 8.63 -4.23 -7.37
N TRP A 123 8.62 -3.26 -6.46
CA TRP A 123 7.41 -2.55 -6.08
C TRP A 123 6.95 -1.60 -7.19
N TRP A 124 5.63 -1.39 -7.30
CA TRP A 124 5.03 -0.44 -8.23
C TRP A 124 4.09 0.52 -7.51
N VAL A 125 2.95 0.02 -7.04
CA VAL A 125 1.90 0.80 -6.35
C VAL A 125 2.38 1.27 -4.97
N LYS A 126 3.28 0.54 -4.32
CA LYS A 126 3.88 0.95 -3.03
C LYS A 126 4.57 2.31 -3.09
N TYR A 127 5.07 2.70 -4.26
CA TYR A 127 5.71 4.00 -4.50
C TYR A 127 4.72 5.12 -4.85
N HIS A 128 3.41 4.84 -4.93
CA HIS A 128 2.41 5.90 -5.00
C HIS A 128 2.41 6.70 -3.68
N PRO A 129 2.29 8.03 -3.70
CA PRO A 129 2.49 8.88 -2.51
C PRO A 129 1.61 8.53 -1.31
N TRP A 130 0.39 8.04 -1.54
CA TRP A 130 -0.47 7.60 -0.43
C TRP A 130 0.10 6.35 0.23
N TYR A 131 0.57 5.38 -0.56
CA TYR A 131 1.13 4.14 -0.03
C TYR A 131 2.51 4.34 0.56
N GLU A 132 3.35 5.21 -0.01
CA GLU A 132 4.61 5.59 0.64
C GLU A 132 4.38 6.14 2.05
N ARG A 133 3.28 6.86 2.28
CA ARG A 133 2.92 7.35 3.61
C ARG A 133 2.28 6.26 4.49
N LEU A 134 1.36 5.47 3.95
CA LEU A 134 0.69 4.39 4.70
C LEU A 134 1.67 3.31 5.16
N PHE A 135 2.66 2.96 4.35
CA PHE A 135 3.70 1.98 4.69
C PHE A 135 4.69 2.46 5.77
N GLN A 136 4.59 3.72 6.23
CA GLN A 136 5.32 4.19 7.42
C GLN A 136 4.59 3.83 8.73
N ASP A 137 3.34 3.37 8.65
CA ASP A 137 2.55 2.90 9.78
C ASP A 137 2.69 1.37 9.92
N PRO A 138 3.31 0.86 11.00
CA PRO A 138 3.47 -0.58 11.21
C PRO A 138 2.13 -1.34 11.28
N ASP A 139 1.04 -0.70 11.72
CA ASP A 139 -0.27 -1.35 11.78
C ASP A 139 -0.86 -1.56 10.37
N PHE A 140 -0.63 -0.61 9.46
CA PHE A 140 -1.00 -0.77 8.05
C PHE A 140 -0.17 -1.89 7.40
N VAL A 141 1.15 -1.90 7.63
CA VAL A 141 2.04 -2.96 7.13
C VAL A 141 1.59 -4.34 7.61
N ALA A 142 1.27 -4.47 8.91
CA ALA A 142 0.76 -5.73 9.47
C ALA A 142 -0.53 -6.19 8.79
N LYS A 143 -1.47 -5.28 8.53
CA LYS A 143 -2.71 -5.61 7.79
C LYS A 143 -2.44 -6.04 6.36
N VAL A 144 -1.52 -5.38 5.66
CA VAL A 144 -1.12 -5.77 4.30
C VAL A 144 -0.53 -7.18 4.30
N LYS A 145 0.41 -7.50 5.20
CA LYS A 145 1.01 -8.85 5.29
C LYS A 145 -0.03 -9.93 5.54
N VAL A 146 -0.93 -9.72 6.50
CA VAL A 146 -2.03 -10.67 6.81
C VAL A 146 -2.93 -10.85 5.59
N ARG A 147 -3.29 -9.77 4.90
CA ARG A 147 -4.19 -9.85 3.76
C ARG A 147 -3.51 -10.41 2.51
N PHE A 148 -2.21 -10.19 2.32
CA PHE A 148 -1.44 -10.81 1.26
C PHE A 148 -1.36 -12.34 1.44
N ALA A 149 -1.13 -12.83 2.66
CA ALA A 149 -1.12 -14.26 2.95
C ALA A 149 -2.43 -14.94 2.50
N TYR A 150 -3.58 -14.30 2.68
CA TYR A 150 -4.84 -14.78 2.12
C TYR A 150 -4.81 -14.90 0.59
N PHE A 151 -4.28 -13.90 -0.12
CA PHE A 151 -4.17 -13.99 -1.59
C PHE A 151 -3.18 -15.08 -2.03
N LYS A 152 -2.08 -15.26 -1.29
CA LYS A 152 -1.09 -16.32 -1.56
C LYS A 152 -1.69 -17.70 -1.36
N ASP A 153 -2.39 -17.94 -0.25
CA ASP A 153 -3.10 -19.20 0.04
C ASP A 153 -4.19 -19.53 -1.01
N ASN A 154 -4.69 -18.52 -1.72
CA ASN A 154 -5.69 -18.65 -2.77
C ASN A 154 -5.14 -18.45 -4.18
N GLN A 155 -3.81 -18.52 -4.38
CA GLN A 155 -3.16 -18.33 -5.67
C GLN A 155 -3.70 -19.31 -6.73
N ASP A 156 -3.89 -20.58 -6.36
CA ASP A 156 -4.40 -21.62 -7.27
C ASP A 156 -5.81 -21.29 -7.78
N PHE A 157 -6.65 -20.65 -6.95
CA PHE A 157 -7.99 -20.22 -7.39
C PHE A 157 -7.91 -19.21 -8.55
N ILE A 158 -6.91 -18.32 -8.55
CA ILE A 158 -6.72 -17.36 -9.64
C ILE A 158 -6.17 -18.05 -10.89
N LEU A 159 -5.24 -19.00 -10.74
CA LEU A 159 -4.72 -19.80 -11.85
C LEU A 159 -5.84 -20.62 -12.52
N ASP A 160 -6.71 -21.25 -11.73
CA ASP A 160 -7.89 -21.97 -12.22
C ASP A 160 -8.86 -21.05 -12.95
N LYS A 161 -9.01 -19.80 -12.49
CA LYS A 161 -9.83 -18.79 -13.18
C LYS A 161 -9.25 -18.40 -14.54
N ILE A 162 -7.93 -18.26 -14.64
CA ILE A 162 -7.25 -17.99 -15.92
C ILE A 162 -7.53 -19.14 -16.89
N ASP A 163 -7.36 -20.40 -16.46
CA ASP A 163 -7.63 -21.56 -17.30
C ASP A 163 -9.10 -21.64 -17.74
N ALA A 164 -10.03 -21.42 -16.82
CA ALA A 164 -11.46 -21.46 -17.12
C ALA A 164 -11.88 -20.36 -18.11
N TYR A 165 -11.34 -19.14 -17.98
CA TYR A 165 -11.63 -18.07 -18.94
C TYR A 165 -10.95 -18.30 -20.28
N ALA A 166 -9.75 -18.90 -20.30
CA ALA A 166 -9.08 -19.27 -21.53
C ALA A 166 -9.90 -20.30 -22.32
N GLU A 167 -10.40 -21.34 -21.65
CA GLU A 167 -11.29 -22.33 -22.25
C GLU A 167 -12.58 -21.70 -22.77
N GLN A 168 -13.19 -20.79 -21.99
CA GLN A 168 -14.41 -20.07 -22.39
C GLN A 168 -14.19 -19.22 -23.64
N LEU A 169 -13.01 -18.62 -23.80
CA LEU A 169 -12.67 -17.70 -24.90
C LEU A 169 -12.04 -18.40 -26.12
N GLN A 170 -11.78 -19.72 -26.07
CA GLN A 170 -11.02 -20.45 -27.10
C GLN A 170 -11.52 -20.24 -28.54
N TRP A 171 -12.84 -20.11 -28.74
CA TRP A 171 -13.44 -19.86 -30.05
C TRP A 171 -13.46 -18.38 -30.42
N ALA A 172 -13.75 -17.50 -29.46
CA ALA A 172 -13.81 -16.06 -29.69
C ALA A 172 -12.44 -15.49 -30.06
N GLN A 173 -11.37 -15.97 -29.41
CA GLN A 173 -10.01 -15.56 -29.74
C GLN A 173 -9.60 -16.04 -31.14
N GLN A 174 -10.02 -17.24 -31.56
CA GLN A 174 -9.72 -17.76 -32.90
C GLN A 174 -10.35 -16.90 -33.98
N GLU A 175 -11.64 -16.58 -33.85
CA GLU A 175 -12.35 -15.68 -34.78
C GLU A 175 -11.71 -14.27 -34.82
N ASN A 176 -11.26 -13.78 -33.66
CA ASN A 176 -10.53 -12.51 -33.59
C ASN A 176 -9.21 -12.59 -34.38
N ASN A 177 -8.44 -13.65 -34.20
CA ASN A 177 -7.18 -13.84 -34.90
C ASN A 177 -7.37 -14.10 -36.40
N ASP A 178 -8.40 -14.82 -36.82
CA ASP A 178 -8.70 -15.04 -38.24
C ASP A 178 -9.01 -13.72 -38.96
N LYS A 179 -9.58 -12.75 -38.25
CA LYS A 179 -9.90 -11.43 -38.78
C LYS A 179 -8.71 -10.46 -38.74
N TRP A 180 -7.99 -10.41 -37.63
CA TRP A 180 -7.00 -9.37 -37.35
C TRP A 180 -5.54 -9.83 -37.39
N GLN A 181 -5.31 -11.15 -37.39
CA GLN A 181 -3.99 -11.78 -37.49
C GLN A 181 -3.01 -11.27 -36.42
N THR A 182 -3.44 -11.25 -35.16
CA THR A 182 -2.68 -10.71 -34.03
C THR A 182 -1.66 -11.68 -33.45
N LEU A 183 -1.90 -13.00 -33.51
CA LEU A 183 -0.95 -14.00 -33.03
C LEU A 183 0.28 -14.04 -33.95
N GLY A 184 1.47 -14.12 -33.35
CA GLY A 184 2.76 -14.05 -34.04
C GLY A 184 3.16 -12.65 -34.49
N MET A 185 2.39 -11.62 -34.13
CA MET A 185 2.60 -10.24 -34.53
C MET A 185 2.71 -9.34 -33.30
N TYR A 186 3.62 -8.37 -33.35
CA TYR A 186 3.69 -7.34 -32.30
C TYR A 186 2.45 -6.45 -32.35
N VAL A 187 1.78 -6.33 -31.20
CA VAL A 187 0.71 -5.37 -30.94
C VAL A 187 1.15 -4.53 -29.76
N TRP A 188 1.22 -3.21 -29.92
CA TRP A 188 1.60 -2.32 -28.82
C TRP A 188 0.56 -2.40 -27.69
N PRO A 189 0.97 -2.45 -26.40
CA PRO A 189 2.33 -2.39 -25.86
C PRO A 189 2.89 -3.77 -25.42
N ASN A 190 2.55 -4.87 -26.08
CA ASN A 190 2.89 -6.21 -25.62
C ASN A 190 4.42 -6.47 -25.69
N PRO A 191 5.08 -6.78 -24.56
CA PRO A 191 6.54 -6.88 -24.51
C PRO A 191 7.12 -8.19 -25.06
N VAL A 192 6.27 -9.21 -25.22
CA VAL A 192 6.60 -10.53 -25.74
C VAL A 192 5.52 -10.89 -26.76
N VAL A 193 5.91 -11.60 -27.83
CA VAL A 193 5.02 -12.00 -28.92
C VAL A 193 5.01 -13.52 -29.02
N PHE A 194 3.84 -14.12 -28.92
CA PHE A 194 3.65 -15.56 -29.03
C PHE A 194 2.88 -15.92 -30.30
N ASN A 195 3.06 -17.15 -30.78
CA ASN A 195 2.42 -17.61 -32.03
C ASN A 195 1.07 -18.26 -31.78
N THR A 196 0.76 -18.60 -30.53
CA THR A 196 -0.44 -19.32 -30.15
C THR A 196 -1.11 -18.70 -28.95
N TYR A 197 -2.44 -18.87 -28.87
CA TYR A 197 -3.22 -18.45 -27.72
C TYR A 197 -2.77 -19.11 -26.41
N GLN A 198 -2.40 -20.39 -26.46
CA GLN A 198 -1.97 -21.12 -25.27
C GLN A 198 -0.66 -20.54 -24.70
N GLU A 199 0.28 -20.13 -25.55
CA GLU A 199 1.52 -19.49 -25.10
C GLU A 199 1.25 -18.15 -24.38
N GLU A 200 0.27 -17.36 -24.83
CA GLU A 200 -0.16 -16.14 -24.13
C GLU A 200 -0.73 -16.46 -22.73
N VAL A 201 -1.56 -17.49 -22.64
CA VAL A 201 -2.15 -17.97 -21.37
C VAL A 201 -1.05 -18.48 -20.42
N ASP A 202 -0.14 -19.30 -20.92
CA ASP A 202 0.97 -19.86 -20.15
C ASP A 202 1.90 -18.74 -19.65
N HIS A 203 2.14 -17.72 -20.47
CA HIS A 203 2.93 -16.56 -20.08
C HIS A 203 2.30 -15.77 -18.94
N MET A 204 1.00 -15.46 -19.03
CA MET A 204 0.27 -14.75 -17.97
C MET A 204 0.32 -15.54 -16.64
N LYS A 205 0.15 -16.86 -16.70
CA LYS A 205 0.24 -17.72 -15.51
C LYS A 205 1.63 -17.75 -14.91
N SER A 206 2.67 -17.92 -15.74
CA SER A 206 4.06 -17.89 -15.28
C SER A 206 4.39 -16.56 -14.60
N TRP A 207 4.05 -15.44 -15.25
CA TRP A 207 4.28 -14.12 -14.69
C TRP A 207 3.57 -13.94 -13.35
N TYR A 208 2.32 -14.39 -13.24
CA TYR A 208 1.55 -14.30 -12.00
C TYR A 208 2.18 -15.13 -10.87
N ILE A 209 2.67 -16.34 -11.17
CA ILE A 209 3.38 -17.18 -10.20
C ILE A 209 4.65 -16.48 -9.72
N ASP A 210 5.50 -16.03 -10.66
CA ASP A 210 6.75 -15.35 -10.34
C ASP A 210 6.50 -14.08 -9.51
N ARG A 211 5.43 -13.35 -9.82
CA ARG A 211 5.01 -12.15 -9.07
C ARG A 211 4.56 -12.47 -7.66
N MET A 212 3.76 -13.51 -7.47
CA MET A 212 3.29 -13.93 -6.15
C MET A 212 4.43 -14.47 -5.28
N ASP A 213 5.39 -15.18 -5.86
CA ASP A 213 6.60 -15.65 -5.17
C ASP A 213 7.51 -14.48 -4.77
N TRP A 214 7.71 -13.51 -5.67
CA TRP A 214 8.48 -12.31 -5.34
C TRP A 214 7.81 -11.48 -4.24
N LEU A 215 6.49 -11.29 -4.30
CA LEU A 215 5.75 -10.52 -3.29
C LEU A 215 5.80 -11.18 -1.91
N GLU A 216 5.73 -12.50 -1.83
CA GLU A 216 5.85 -13.23 -0.56
C GLU A 216 7.19 -12.92 0.13
N ALA A 217 8.30 -13.09 -0.59
CA ALA A 217 9.63 -12.75 -0.06
C ALA A 217 9.75 -11.25 0.27
N ALA A 218 9.26 -10.37 -0.62
CA ALA A 218 9.38 -8.94 -0.44
C ALA A 218 8.54 -8.40 0.74
N PHE A 219 7.37 -8.98 1.02
CA PHE A 219 6.56 -8.64 2.17
C PHE A 219 7.16 -9.16 3.49
N ASP A 220 7.82 -10.31 3.49
CA ASP A 220 8.52 -10.81 4.68
C ASP A 220 9.63 -9.85 5.14
N ASP A 221 10.32 -9.21 4.20
CA ASP A 221 11.40 -8.25 4.45
C ASP A 221 10.95 -6.83 4.89
N LEU A 222 9.64 -6.53 4.91
CA LEU A 222 9.10 -5.22 5.35
C LEU A 222 9.07 -5.00 6.87
#